data_AF-A0A3L6MW55-F1
#
_entry.id   AF-A0A3L6MW55-F1
#
_cell.length_a   1.000
_cell.length_b   1.000
_cell.length_c   1.000
_cell.angle_alpha   90.00
_cell.angle_beta   90.00
_cell.angle_gamma   90.00
#
_symmetry.space_group_name_H-M   'P 1'
#
loop_
_entity.id
_entity.type
_entity.pdbx_description
1 polymer ?
#
loop_
_entity_poly.entity_id
_entity_poly.type
_entity_poly.pdbx_seq_one_letter_code
_entity_poly.pdbx_strand_id
1 'polypeptide(L)'
;MTSPLINDRPSSPPTAPRRKPVPGRGFPKTRRGCFNCKRRRVKCSEHRPECQGCRRMRLPCVYPAAVLPDPQTVPSATTVKVCLDHLRFFHHFLAEAYPPHPYGASAVWQDVAALSHKYEFLASSILALAAQHLTVSNKADYSVQALNLRISAIRGLNDARNLVIPQPIQTPVMLQSSASPSSLPTCQTA
;
A
#
# COMPACT_ATOMS: atom_id res chain seq x y z
N MET A 1 -0.57 69.54 58.42
CA MET A 1 -0.50 68.14 58.90
C MET A 1 -1.76 67.48 58.32
N THR A 2 -1.77 66.57 57.34
CA THR A 2 -0.86 65.48 56.96
C THR A 2 -1.27 65.01 55.54
N SER A 3 -0.25 64.81 54.67
CA SER A 3 -0.10 63.93 53.50
C SER A 3 -1.29 63.51 52.59
N PRO A 4 -1.09 63.59 51.25
CA PRO A 4 -1.55 62.56 50.31
C PRO A 4 -0.40 61.63 49.91
N LEU A 5 -0.72 60.34 49.82
CA LEU A 5 0.16 59.20 49.51
C LEU A 5 0.74 59.29 48.09
N ILE A 6 2.07 59.16 48.01
CA ILE A 6 2.83 58.92 46.79
C ILE A 6 2.76 57.42 46.47
N ASN A 7 2.16 57.14 45.32
CA ASN A 7 2.65 56.26 44.26
C ASN A 7 3.24 54.89 44.65
N ASP A 8 2.46 53.83 44.43
CA ASP A 8 2.99 52.50 44.12
C ASP A 8 2.06 51.78 43.15
N ARG A 9 2.48 51.65 41.88
CA ARG A 9 2.03 50.53 41.04
C ARG A 9 3.10 50.14 40.03
N PRO A 10 3.57 48.88 40.06
CA PRO A 10 4.67 48.42 39.22
C PRO A 10 4.27 48.29 37.75
N SER A 11 5.18 48.73 36.90
CA SER A 11 5.18 48.60 35.45
C SER A 11 5.13 47.13 35.02
N SER A 12 4.18 46.82 34.15
CA SER A 12 4.11 45.53 33.44
C SER A 12 5.31 45.38 32.49
N PRO A 13 5.87 44.16 32.34
CA PRO A 13 6.98 43.93 31.41
C PRO A 13 6.48 43.94 29.95
N PRO A 14 7.30 44.40 28.99
CA PRO A 14 6.91 44.50 27.60
C PRO A 14 6.81 43.10 26.95
N THR A 15 5.65 42.82 26.36
CA THR A 15 5.38 41.63 25.55
C THR A 15 6.24 41.67 24.28
N ALA A 16 7.32 40.89 24.24
CA ALA A 16 8.18 40.78 23.06
C ALA A 16 7.39 40.15 21.88
N PRO A 17 7.56 40.66 20.64
CA PRO A 17 6.84 40.13 19.48
C PRO A 17 7.36 38.73 19.11
N ARG A 18 6.45 37.77 18.99
CA ARG A 18 6.72 36.42 18.46
C ARG A 18 7.12 36.52 16.98
N ARG A 19 8.40 36.39 16.68
CA ARG A 19 8.89 36.30 15.29
C ARG A 19 8.32 35.05 14.61
N LYS A 20 7.64 35.24 13.47
CA LYS A 20 7.19 34.14 12.61
C LYS A 20 8.42 33.40 12.05
N PRO A 21 8.46 32.05 12.02
CA PRO A 21 9.60 31.33 11.47
C PRO A 21 9.75 31.62 9.99
N VAL A 22 10.89 32.19 9.60
CA VAL A 22 11.28 32.35 8.19
C VAL A 22 11.41 30.95 7.58
N PRO A 23 10.79 30.65 6.43
CA PRO A 23 11.02 29.40 5.71
C PRO A 23 12.46 29.39 5.17
N GLY A 24 13.39 28.91 5.98
CA GLY A 24 14.78 28.74 5.58
C GLY A 24 14.94 27.59 4.60
N ARG A 25 15.78 27.80 3.58
CA ARG A 25 16.36 26.72 2.76
C ARG A 25 16.80 25.58 3.69
N GLY A 26 16.25 24.39 3.49
CA GLY A 26 16.50 23.23 4.35
C GLY A 26 17.99 22.92 4.41
N PHE A 27 18.54 22.81 5.62
CA PHE A 27 19.88 22.26 5.83
C PHE A 27 19.86 20.75 5.56
N PRO A 28 20.97 20.15 5.10
CA PRO A 28 21.07 18.71 4.87
C PRO A 28 20.69 17.95 6.14
N LYS A 29 19.74 17.02 6.03
CA LYS A 29 19.22 16.26 7.18
C LYS A 29 20.36 15.44 7.80
N THR A 30 20.71 15.74 9.05
CA THR A 30 21.69 14.96 9.82
C THR A 30 21.19 13.52 9.97
N ARG A 31 21.94 12.54 9.46
CA ARG A 31 21.56 11.11 9.48
C ARG A 31 21.39 10.58 10.92
N ARG A 32 22.19 11.08 11.86
CA ARG A 32 22.26 10.64 13.27
C ARG A 32 21.52 11.55 14.28
N GLY A 33 20.70 12.48 13.80
CA GLY A 33 19.90 13.34 14.70
C GLY A 33 18.89 12.57 15.55
N CYS A 34 18.61 13.06 16.76
CA CYS A 34 17.57 12.52 17.65
C CYS A 34 16.15 12.66 17.06
N PHE A 35 15.19 11.89 17.58
CA PHE A 35 13.80 11.88 17.07
C PHE A 35 13.15 13.26 17.08
N ASN A 36 13.35 14.03 18.15
CA ASN A 36 12.74 15.36 18.29
C ASN A 36 13.34 16.40 17.32
N CYS A 37 14.65 16.41 17.11
CA CYS A 37 15.27 17.29 16.12
C CYS A 37 14.86 16.91 14.69
N LYS A 38 14.76 15.60 14.39
CA LYS A 38 14.25 15.10 13.10
C LYS A 38 12.80 15.52 12.86
N ARG A 39 11.92 15.33 13.84
CA ARG A 39 10.49 15.70 13.76
C ARG A 39 10.31 17.20 13.57
N ARG A 40 11.08 18.02 14.28
CA ARG A 40 11.04 19.49 14.21
C ARG A 40 11.75 20.06 12.98
N ARG A 41 12.44 19.22 12.19
CA ARG A 41 13.24 19.65 11.03
C ARG A 41 14.26 20.74 11.40
N VAL A 42 14.94 20.59 12.53
CA VAL A 42 16.01 21.50 13.02
C VAL A 42 17.34 20.75 13.19
N LYS A 43 18.47 21.47 13.12
CA LYS A 43 19.82 20.88 13.27
C LYS A 43 19.98 20.25 14.65
N CYS A 44 20.37 18.98 14.70
CA CYS A 44 20.70 18.30 15.95
C CYS A 44 22.16 18.56 16.32
N SER A 45 22.46 18.78 17.60
CA SER A 45 23.85 18.93 18.05
C SER A 45 24.54 17.58 18.31
N GLU A 46 23.82 16.46 18.24
CA GLU A 46 24.33 15.09 18.44
C GLU A 46 25.05 14.82 19.78
N HIS A 47 24.94 15.72 20.76
CA HIS A 47 25.48 15.50 22.11
C HIS A 47 24.67 14.41 22.84
N ARG A 48 25.36 13.57 23.62
CA ARG A 48 24.78 12.54 24.50
C ARG A 48 25.04 12.93 25.97
N PRO A 49 24.12 12.68 26.91
CA PRO A 49 22.85 11.95 26.77
C PRO A 49 21.73 12.73 26.07
N GLU A 50 21.78 14.07 26.09
CA GLU A 50 20.79 14.94 25.44
C GLU A 50 21.44 15.96 24.50
N CYS A 51 20.79 16.24 23.37
CA CYS A 51 21.24 17.30 22.47
C CYS A 51 20.92 18.68 23.06
N GLN A 52 21.75 19.68 22.76
CA GLN A 52 21.60 21.05 23.29
C GLN A 52 20.27 21.70 22.91
N GLY A 53 19.68 21.31 21.78
CA GLY A 53 18.37 21.80 21.32
C GLY A 53 17.21 21.22 22.14
N CYS A 54 17.26 19.94 22.47
CA CYS A 54 16.29 19.29 23.36
C CYS A 54 16.44 19.79 24.80
N ARG A 55 17.68 19.94 25.30
CA ARG A 55 17.98 20.44 26.65
C ARG A 55 17.41 21.85 26.88
N ARG A 56 17.64 22.79 25.94
CA ARG A 56 17.11 24.17 26.04
C ARG A 56 15.59 24.23 26.00
N MET A 57 14.97 23.30 25.28
CA MET A 57 13.52 23.24 25.09
C MET A 57 12.84 22.30 26.09
N ARG A 58 13.60 21.66 26.99
CA ARG A 58 13.13 20.64 27.94
C ARG A 58 12.30 19.53 27.27
N LEU A 59 12.73 19.09 26.09
CA LEU A 59 12.09 18.00 25.34
C LEU A 59 12.81 16.67 25.56
N PRO A 60 12.10 15.53 25.56
CA PRO A 60 12.73 14.22 25.71
C PRO A 60 13.70 13.95 24.55
N CYS A 61 14.98 13.75 24.84
CA CYS A 61 15.99 13.52 23.81
C CYS A 61 16.25 12.03 23.62
N VAL A 62 15.58 11.42 22.63
CA VAL A 62 15.76 10.01 22.31
C VAL A 62 16.49 9.88 20.97
N TYR A 63 17.62 9.19 20.97
CA TYR A 63 18.32 8.79 19.75
C TYR A 63 17.83 7.40 19.33
N PRO A 64 17.74 7.11 18.02
CA PRO A 64 17.49 5.73 17.58
C PRO A 64 18.63 4.86 18.10
N ALA A 65 18.30 3.86 18.91
CA ALA A 65 19.27 2.83 19.28
C ALA A 65 19.79 2.21 17.99
N ALA A 66 21.11 2.05 17.87
CA ALA A 66 21.62 1.08 16.92
C ALA A 66 20.97 -0.24 17.33
N VAL A 67 20.16 -0.82 16.44
CA VAL A 67 19.62 -2.16 16.64
C VAL A 67 20.84 -3.06 16.73
N LEU A 68 21.30 -3.34 17.95
CA LEU A 68 22.22 -4.43 18.19
C LEU A 68 21.39 -5.68 17.88
N PRO A 69 21.84 -6.55 16.96
CA PRO A 69 21.20 -7.84 16.77
C PRO A 69 21.18 -8.55 18.12
N ASP A 70 19.98 -8.85 18.60
CA ASP A 70 19.79 -9.67 19.79
C ASP A 70 20.43 -11.05 19.54
N PRO A 71 21.31 -11.56 20.43
CA PRO A 71 21.91 -12.89 20.27
C PRO A 71 20.91 -14.06 20.36
N GLN A 72 19.59 -13.82 20.48
CA GLN A 72 18.55 -14.86 20.51
C GLN A 72 17.91 -15.17 19.15
N THR A 73 18.68 -15.12 18.05
CA THR A 73 18.22 -15.65 16.75
C THR A 73 18.55 -17.14 16.65
N VAL A 74 17.84 -17.97 17.44
CA VAL A 74 17.62 -19.37 17.03
C VAL A 74 16.82 -19.33 15.71
N PRO A 75 17.20 -20.09 14.67
CA PRO A 75 16.37 -20.21 13.48
C PRO A 75 15.08 -20.93 13.89
N SER A 76 14.05 -20.13 14.19
CA SER A 76 12.70 -20.62 14.42
C SER A 76 12.31 -21.37 13.17
N ALA A 77 12.03 -22.67 13.30
CA ALA A 77 11.60 -23.53 12.21
C ALA A 77 10.53 -22.80 11.38
N THR A 78 10.67 -22.80 10.05
CA THR A 78 9.78 -22.08 9.14
C THR A 78 8.36 -22.64 9.30
N THR A 79 7.54 -22.03 10.16
CA THR A 79 6.16 -22.44 10.37
C THR A 79 5.38 -22.11 9.09
N VAL A 80 4.99 -23.13 8.33
CA VAL A 80 4.14 -22.97 7.16
C VAL A 80 2.73 -22.59 7.64
N LYS A 81 2.25 -21.42 7.25
CA LYS A 81 0.88 -20.97 7.56
C LYS A 81 -0.07 -21.44 6.47
N VAL A 82 -0.93 -22.40 6.80
CA VAL A 82 -1.98 -22.91 5.91
C VAL A 82 -3.32 -22.27 6.30
N CYS A 83 -4.04 -21.67 5.34
CA CYS A 83 -5.38 -21.12 5.57
C CYS A 83 -6.44 -22.22 5.53
N LEU A 84 -6.86 -22.69 6.72
CA LEU A 84 -7.84 -23.77 6.86
C LEU A 84 -9.20 -23.43 6.21
N ASP A 85 -9.62 -22.16 6.26
CA ASP A 85 -10.85 -21.71 5.61
C ASP A 85 -10.82 -21.92 4.10
N HIS A 86 -9.67 -21.70 3.45
CA HIS A 86 -9.54 -21.93 2.01
C HIS A 86 -9.69 -23.42 1.66
N LEU A 87 -9.14 -24.31 2.49
CA LEU A 87 -9.32 -25.76 2.31
C LEU A 87 -10.79 -26.14 2.46
N ARG A 88 -11.49 -25.56 3.44
CA ARG A 88 -12.93 -25.77 3.64
C ARG A 88 -13.74 -25.27 2.44
N PHE A 89 -13.44 -24.09 1.92
CA PHE A 89 -14.12 -23.55 0.74
C PHE A 89 -13.86 -24.43 -0.49
N PHE A 90 -12.63 -24.89 -0.69
CA PHE A 90 -12.28 -25.77 -1.80
C PHE A 90 -13.00 -27.12 -1.72
N HIS A 91 -13.05 -27.72 -0.54
CA HIS A 91 -13.83 -28.94 -0.31
C HIS A 91 -15.32 -28.71 -0.59
N HIS A 92 -15.89 -27.61 -0.08
CA HIS A 92 -17.29 -27.25 -0.31
C HIS A 92 -17.61 -27.03 -1.79
N PHE A 93 -16.67 -26.46 -2.56
CA PHE A 93 -16.80 -26.35 -4.01
C PHE A 93 -16.93 -27.71 -4.70
N LEU A 94 -16.07 -28.66 -4.34
CA LEU A 94 -16.07 -29.99 -4.93
C LEU A 94 -17.30 -30.81 -4.55
N ALA A 95 -17.85 -30.59 -3.35
CA ALA A 95 -18.97 -31.36 -2.83
C ALA A 95 -20.34 -30.81 -3.25
N GLU A 96 -20.56 -29.49 -3.12
CA GLU A 96 -21.92 -28.93 -3.09
C GLU A 96 -22.09 -27.61 -3.85
N ALA A 97 -21.04 -26.82 -4.07
CA ALA A 97 -21.15 -25.46 -4.62
C ALA A 97 -20.81 -25.31 -6.11
N TYR A 98 -20.75 -26.40 -6.89
CA TYR A 98 -20.76 -26.27 -8.35
C TYR A 98 -22.14 -25.76 -8.81
N PRO A 99 -22.22 -24.89 -9.83
CA PRO A 99 -23.49 -24.33 -10.28
C PRO A 99 -24.49 -25.45 -10.64
N PRO A 100 -25.73 -25.44 -10.13
CA PRO A 100 -26.72 -26.46 -10.46
C PRO A 100 -26.94 -26.43 -11.97
N HIS A 101 -26.63 -27.54 -12.65
CA HIS A 101 -26.61 -27.59 -14.12
C HIS A 101 -27.35 -28.81 -14.68
N PRO A 102 -28.01 -28.66 -15.84
CA PRO A 102 -28.49 -29.79 -16.62
C PRO A 102 -27.33 -30.67 -17.10
N TYR A 103 -27.63 -31.95 -17.26
CA TYR A 103 -26.80 -33.11 -17.57
C TYR A 103 -25.42 -32.85 -18.23
N GLY A 104 -24.35 -33.42 -17.64
CA GLY A 104 -23.07 -33.67 -18.31
C GLY A 104 -21.89 -32.74 -17.97
N ALA A 105 -22.11 -31.58 -17.33
CA ALA A 105 -21.05 -30.60 -17.07
C ALA A 105 -20.20 -30.88 -15.80
N SER A 106 -20.49 -31.94 -15.04
CA SER A 106 -19.77 -32.23 -13.78
C SER A 106 -18.26 -32.44 -14.00
N ALA A 107 -17.88 -33.14 -15.08
CA ALA A 107 -16.49 -33.35 -15.44
C ALA A 107 -15.73 -32.04 -15.70
N VAL A 108 -16.38 -31.06 -16.34
CA VAL A 108 -15.76 -29.75 -16.64
C VAL A 108 -15.42 -29.01 -15.35
N TRP A 109 -16.30 -29.04 -14.35
CA TRP A 109 -16.05 -28.37 -13.06
C TRP A 109 -14.98 -29.06 -12.23
N GLN A 110 -14.85 -30.39 -12.34
CA GLN A 110 -13.73 -31.12 -11.76
C GLN A 110 -12.40 -30.74 -12.42
N ASP A 111 -12.38 -30.62 -13.75
CA ASP A 111 -11.20 -30.15 -14.49
C ASP A 111 -10.83 -28.71 -14.12
N VAL A 112 -11.82 -27.83 -13.98
CA VAL A 112 -11.63 -26.45 -13.51
C VAL A 112 -11.04 -26.42 -12.10
N ALA A 113 -11.53 -27.27 -11.18
CA ALA A 113 -10.94 -27.40 -9.85
C ALA A 113 -9.50 -27.92 -9.90
N ALA A 114 -9.21 -28.87 -10.79
CA ALA A 114 -7.87 -29.42 -10.98
C ALA A 114 -6.89 -28.36 -11.53
N LEU A 115 -7.35 -27.41 -12.35
CA LEU A 115 -6.55 -26.30 -12.85
C LEU A 115 -6.28 -25.19 -11.82
N SER A 116 -7.00 -25.18 -10.69
CA SER A 116 -6.91 -24.10 -9.69
C SER A 116 -5.49 -23.91 -9.14
N HIS A 117 -4.70 -24.97 -8.98
CA HIS A 117 -3.33 -24.85 -8.47
C HIS A 117 -2.37 -24.15 -9.44
N LYS A 118 -2.73 -24.02 -10.72
CA LYS A 118 -1.90 -23.37 -11.74
C LYS A 118 -2.16 -21.87 -11.84
N TYR A 119 -3.36 -21.43 -11.46
CA TYR A 119 -3.83 -20.06 -11.68
C TYR A 119 -4.41 -19.49 -10.39
N GLU A 120 -3.70 -18.55 -9.77
CA GLU A 120 -4.12 -17.93 -8.50
C GLU A 120 -5.47 -17.19 -8.61
N PHE A 121 -5.73 -16.53 -9.74
CA PHE A 121 -7.01 -15.87 -9.99
C PHE A 121 -8.17 -16.87 -10.09
N LEU A 122 -7.92 -18.07 -10.64
CA LEU A 122 -8.91 -19.14 -10.73
C LEU A 122 -9.18 -19.75 -9.35
N ALA A 123 -8.12 -20.05 -8.59
CA ALA A 123 -8.24 -20.51 -7.21
C ALA A 123 -9.07 -19.52 -6.37
N SER A 124 -8.74 -18.22 -6.45
CA SER A 124 -9.49 -17.17 -5.75
C SER A 124 -10.96 -17.11 -6.17
N SER A 125 -11.27 -17.34 -7.45
CA SER A 125 -12.65 -17.36 -7.96
C SER A 125 -13.46 -18.54 -7.40
N ILE A 126 -12.88 -19.74 -7.42
CA ILE A 126 -13.50 -20.97 -6.92
C ILE A 126 -13.76 -20.85 -5.41
N LEU A 127 -12.77 -20.38 -4.66
CA LEU A 127 -12.88 -20.16 -3.21
C LEU A 127 -13.94 -19.10 -2.88
N ALA A 128 -14.01 -18.01 -3.64
CA ALA A 128 -15.01 -16.96 -3.45
C ALA A 128 -16.45 -17.46 -3.66
N LEU A 129 -16.66 -18.28 -4.70
CA LEU A 129 -17.96 -18.88 -4.99
C LEU A 129 -18.40 -19.81 -3.85
N ALA A 130 -17.51 -20.69 -3.40
CA ALA A 130 -17.81 -21.60 -2.30
C ALA A 130 -18.03 -20.87 -0.96
N ALA A 131 -17.23 -19.84 -0.66
CA ALA A 131 -17.43 -19.03 0.54
C ALA A 131 -18.80 -18.32 0.54
N GLN A 132 -19.22 -17.80 -0.61
CA GLN A 132 -20.54 -17.18 -0.75
C GLN A 132 -21.66 -18.21 -0.61
N HIS A 133 -21.53 -19.38 -1.25
CA HIS A 133 -22.52 -20.45 -1.13
C HIS A 133 -22.61 -20.94 0.32
N LEU A 134 -21.48 -21.10 1.00
CA LEU A 134 -21.43 -21.43 2.43
C LEU A 134 -22.10 -20.37 3.30
N THR A 135 -21.96 -19.09 2.97
CA THR A 135 -22.63 -18.00 3.72
C THR A 135 -24.17 -18.10 3.62
N VAL A 136 -24.69 -18.60 2.49
CA VAL A 136 -26.14 -18.76 2.27
C VAL A 136 -26.64 -20.11 2.80
N SER A 137 -25.83 -21.17 2.70
CA SER A 137 -26.17 -22.55 3.06
C SER A 137 -25.94 -22.86 4.55
N ASN A 138 -24.93 -22.25 5.16
CA ASN A 138 -24.51 -22.46 6.54
C ASN A 138 -24.52 -21.10 7.25
N LYS A 139 -25.00 -21.02 8.50
CA LYS A 139 -25.18 -19.75 9.25
C LYS A 139 -23.87 -19.04 9.64
N ALA A 140 -22.75 -19.32 8.98
CA ALA A 140 -21.46 -18.71 9.21
C ALA A 140 -21.20 -17.60 8.18
N ASP A 141 -20.87 -16.41 8.67
CA ASP A 141 -20.67 -15.23 7.84
C ASP A 141 -19.27 -15.20 7.21
N TYR A 142 -19.16 -15.63 5.95
CA TYR A 142 -17.92 -15.55 5.15
C TYR A 142 -17.95 -14.42 4.11
N SER A 143 -18.84 -13.44 4.27
CA SER A 143 -19.10 -12.37 3.29
C SER A 143 -17.86 -11.52 2.98
N VAL A 144 -17.07 -11.18 4.00
CA VAL A 144 -15.84 -10.38 3.88
C VAL A 144 -14.75 -11.18 3.16
N GLN A 145 -14.57 -12.45 3.54
CA GLN A 145 -13.60 -13.37 2.92
C GLN A 145 -13.94 -13.58 1.45
N ALA A 146 -15.22 -13.84 1.13
CA ALA A 146 -15.69 -13.98 -0.24
C ALA A 146 -15.40 -12.73 -1.06
N LEU A 147 -15.67 -11.53 -0.51
CA LEU A 147 -15.38 -10.27 -1.18
C LEU A 147 -13.89 -10.09 -1.46
N ASN A 148 -13.02 -10.34 -0.49
CA ASN A 148 -11.58 -10.23 -0.66
C ASN A 148 -11.06 -11.19 -1.74
N LEU A 149 -11.52 -12.44 -1.72
CA LEU A 149 -11.18 -13.44 -2.74
C LEU A 149 -11.64 -13.01 -4.14
N ARG A 150 -12.82 -12.39 -4.28
CA ARG A 150 -13.26 -11.82 -5.57
C ARG A 150 -12.36 -10.69 -6.06
N ILE A 151 -11.94 -9.79 -5.16
CA ILE A 151 -11.03 -8.70 -5.53
C ILE A 151 -9.70 -9.28 -6.03
N SER A 152 -9.14 -10.26 -5.31
CA SER A 152 -7.90 -10.94 -5.73
C SER A 152 -8.06 -11.62 -7.09
N ALA A 153 -9.18 -12.31 -7.33
CA ALA A 153 -9.48 -12.94 -8.61
C ALA A 153 -9.52 -11.93 -9.78
N ILE A 154 -10.24 -10.81 -9.61
CA ILE A 154 -10.38 -9.78 -10.66
C ILE A 154 -9.01 -9.15 -10.97
N ARG A 155 -8.23 -8.83 -9.93
CA ARG A 155 -6.88 -8.28 -10.09
C ARG A 155 -5.96 -9.25 -10.82
N GLY A 156 -5.88 -10.49 -10.35
CA GLY A 156 -5.03 -11.50 -10.97
C GLY A 156 -5.42 -11.81 -12.42
N LEU A 157 -6.71 -11.76 -12.76
CA LEU A 157 -7.16 -11.92 -14.15
C LEU A 157 -6.75 -10.72 -15.02
N ASN A 158 -6.91 -9.50 -14.53
CA ASN A 158 -6.48 -8.30 -15.25
C ASN A 158 -4.96 -8.31 -15.48
N ASP A 159 -4.19 -8.72 -14.48
CA ASP A 159 -2.73 -8.86 -14.59
C ASP A 159 -2.35 -9.94 -15.61
N ALA A 160 -3.02 -11.10 -15.58
CA ALA A 160 -2.80 -12.17 -16.56
C ALA A 160 -3.15 -11.72 -17.99
N ARG A 161 -4.22 -10.94 -18.18
CA ARG A 161 -4.58 -10.37 -19.48
C ARG A 161 -3.53 -9.38 -19.98
N ASN A 162 -2.95 -8.58 -19.10
CA ASN A 162 -1.89 -7.62 -19.44
C ASN A 162 -0.55 -8.30 -19.81
N LEU A 163 -0.31 -9.52 -19.33
CA LEU A 163 0.87 -10.32 -19.71
C LEU A 163 0.71 -10.99 -21.08
N VAL A 164 -0.54 -11.24 -21.52
CA VAL A 164 -0.85 -11.90 -22.81
C VAL A 164 -1.02 -10.89 -23.95
N ILE A 165 -1.32 -9.62 -23.65
CA ILE A 165 -1.40 -8.55 -24.66
C ILE A 165 -0.08 -7.75 -24.62
N PRO A 166 0.85 -7.95 -25.58
CA PRO A 166 1.98 -7.04 -25.69
C PRO A 166 1.46 -5.62 -25.91
N GLN A 167 2.04 -4.66 -25.18
CA GLN A 167 1.83 -3.24 -25.38
C GLN A 167 1.86 -2.92 -26.89
N PRO A 168 0.91 -2.12 -27.42
CA PRO A 168 1.04 -1.65 -28.80
C PRO A 168 2.37 -0.91 -28.87
N ILE A 169 3.23 -1.39 -29.78
CA ILE A 169 4.52 -0.82 -30.11
C ILE A 169 4.33 0.68 -30.21
N GLN A 170 4.96 1.45 -29.32
CA GLN A 170 5.13 2.87 -29.52
C GLN A 170 6.01 3.04 -30.75
N THR A 171 5.40 3.10 -31.94
CA THR A 171 6.10 3.64 -33.11
C THR A 171 6.29 5.12 -32.82
N PRO A 172 7.52 5.63 -32.71
CA PRO A 172 7.71 7.06 -32.67
C PRO A 172 7.21 7.61 -34.00
N VAL A 173 6.14 8.39 -33.95
CA VAL A 173 5.64 9.15 -35.10
C VAL A 173 6.71 10.19 -35.40
N MET A 174 7.65 9.83 -36.28
CA MET A 174 8.53 10.81 -36.91
C MET A 174 7.66 11.65 -37.83
N LEU A 175 7.45 12.88 -37.37
CA LEU A 175 6.81 13.96 -38.08
C LEU A 175 7.54 14.19 -39.41
N GLN A 176 6.96 13.77 -40.54
CA GLN A 176 7.33 14.31 -41.85
C GLN A 176 6.09 14.80 -42.59
N SER A 177 6.00 16.13 -42.58
CA SER A 177 5.23 16.96 -43.48
C SER A 177 5.69 16.73 -44.92
N SER A 178 4.77 16.44 -45.85
CA SER A 178 4.42 17.35 -46.96
C SER A 178 3.70 16.63 -48.12
N ALA A 179 2.66 17.31 -48.59
CA ALA A 179 2.16 17.36 -49.98
C ALA A 179 1.61 16.09 -50.67
N SER A 180 0.27 16.02 -50.73
CA SER A 180 -0.46 15.61 -51.95
C SER A 180 -0.35 16.74 -53.02
N PRO A 181 -0.74 16.58 -54.31
CA PRO A 181 -1.57 15.50 -54.89
C PRO A 181 -1.15 15.01 -56.30
N SER A 182 -1.93 14.05 -56.82
CA SER A 182 -2.38 13.93 -58.23
C SER A 182 -1.84 12.76 -59.07
N SER A 183 -2.80 12.21 -59.84
CA SER A 183 -2.71 11.47 -61.11
C SER A 183 -2.61 9.93 -61.11
N LEU A 184 -3.77 9.31 -61.38
CA LEU A 184 -3.96 8.12 -62.22
C LEU A 184 -3.30 8.34 -63.61
N PRO A 185 -2.83 7.31 -64.35
CA PRO A 185 -3.74 6.40 -65.07
C PRO A 185 -3.31 4.93 -65.23
N THR A 186 -4.34 4.12 -65.44
CA THR A 186 -4.51 2.96 -66.34
C THR A 186 -3.29 2.40 -67.10
N CYS A 187 -3.14 1.07 -67.12
CA CYS A 187 -2.83 0.30 -68.33
C CYS A 187 -3.33 -1.16 -68.24
N GLN A 188 -4.03 -1.56 -69.30
CA GLN A 188 -4.52 -2.89 -69.61
C GLN A 188 -3.41 -3.77 -70.22
N THR A 189 -3.76 -5.06 -70.36
CA THR A 189 -3.29 -6.07 -71.34
C THR A 189 -1.93 -6.74 -71.13
N ALA A 190 -1.97 -8.07 -70.91
CA ALA A 190 -1.83 -9.06 -71.98
C ALA A 190 -2.72 -10.28 -71.65
#